data_AF-A0AAC8Z1D3-F1
#
_entry.id   AF-A0AAC8Z1D3-F1
#
_cell.length_a   1.000
_cell.length_b   1.000
_cell.length_c   1.000
_cell.angle_alpha   90.00
_cell.angle_beta   90.00
_cell.angle_gamma   90.00
#
_symmetry.space_group_name_H-M   'P 1'
#
loop_
_entity.id
_entity.type
_entity.pdbx_description
1 polymer ?
#
loop_
_entity_poly.entity_id
_entity_poly.type
_entity_poly.pdbx_seq_one_letter_code
_entity_poly.pdbx_strand_id
1 'polypeptide(L)'
;MKSPLAAPLCALLLLAGCSGEPQSEAKTPPAKTETAEKKLPDTGGDTPIELKAIGKGELLALKGELGCSFTVKGQDGAALVAKADVGADALTEGAVKIGDRVQRVAGSGGFGALEKGMELSGPGLKLAIERTSETSKKTGNEQTVYPAKLVASRTYGGEQSFDGEWACGA
;
A
#
# COMPACT_ATOMS: atom_id res chain seq x y z
N MET A 1 29.19 -38.18 42.43
CA MET A 1 29.59 -37.29 43.53
C MET A 1 28.50 -36.23 43.64
N LYS A 2 27.46 -36.50 44.44
CA LYS A 2 27.13 -35.80 45.70
C LYS A 2 26.87 -34.29 45.52
N SER A 3 25.58 -33.94 45.44
CA SER A 3 25.08 -32.59 45.81
C SER A 3 25.39 -32.30 47.28
N PRO A 4 25.30 -31.03 47.68
CA PRO A 4 24.28 -30.72 48.68
C PRO A 4 23.48 -29.44 48.41
N LEU A 5 22.21 -29.51 48.86
CA LEU A 5 21.31 -28.40 49.18
C LEU A 5 21.96 -27.38 50.12
N ALA A 6 21.52 -26.11 50.04
CA ALA A 6 21.04 -25.33 51.20
C ALA A 6 20.48 -23.96 50.76
N ALA A 7 19.22 -23.69 51.09
CA ALA A 7 18.65 -22.34 51.23
C ALA A 7 18.97 -21.79 52.64
N PRO A 8 18.89 -20.46 52.89
CA PRO A 8 17.64 -19.93 53.47
C PRO A 8 17.27 -18.47 53.15
N LEU A 9 16.04 -18.14 53.53
CA LEU A 9 15.35 -16.85 53.72
C LEU A 9 16.24 -15.62 54.02
N CYS A 10 15.85 -14.47 53.47
CA CYS A 10 15.69 -13.24 54.26
C CYS A 10 14.72 -12.26 53.57
N ALA A 11 13.61 -11.97 54.25
CA ALA A 11 12.68 -10.90 53.94
C ALA A 11 13.20 -9.57 54.49
N LEU A 12 12.94 -8.46 53.79
CA LEU A 12 12.91 -7.11 54.38
C LEU A 12 12.01 -6.20 53.51
N LEU A 13 10.79 -5.99 54.01
CA LEU A 13 9.90 -4.91 53.61
C LEU A 13 10.45 -3.60 54.18
N LEU A 14 10.65 -2.60 53.32
CA LEU A 14 10.80 -1.21 53.73
C LEU A 14 9.77 -0.38 52.95
N LEU A 15 8.66 -0.07 53.62
CA LEU A 15 7.75 1.01 53.22
C LEU A 15 8.22 2.29 53.91
N ALA A 16 8.67 3.27 53.13
CA ALA A 16 8.78 4.66 53.56
C ALA A 16 8.81 5.63 52.36
N GLY A 17 7.98 6.68 52.44
CA GLY A 17 8.03 7.88 51.60
C GLY A 17 6.91 7.95 50.56
N CYS A 18 6.09 9.00 50.44
CA CYS A 18 6.04 10.29 51.11
C CYS A 18 4.58 10.81 51.03
N SER A 19 4.12 11.45 52.11
CA SER A 19 2.87 12.21 52.15
C SER A 19 2.84 13.30 51.07
N GLY A 20 1.79 13.31 50.26
CA GLY A 20 1.42 14.42 49.39
C GLY A 20 0.35 15.29 50.06
N GLU A 21 0.61 16.58 50.09
CA GLU A 21 -0.15 17.69 50.69
C GLU A 21 -1.62 17.87 50.20
N PRO A 22 -2.44 18.60 50.98
CA PRO A 22 -3.87 18.75 50.73
C PRO A 22 -4.18 19.63 49.51
N GLN A 23 -5.28 19.27 48.86
CA GLN A 23 -5.80 19.82 47.61
C GLN A 23 -5.98 21.34 47.65
N SER A 24 -5.23 22.03 46.79
CA SER A 24 -5.55 23.39 46.36
C SER A 24 -6.68 23.33 45.33
N GLU A 25 -7.81 23.94 45.67
CA GLU A 25 -8.91 24.24 44.75
C GLU A 25 -8.38 25.03 43.55
N ALA A 26 -8.33 24.39 42.38
CA ALA A 26 -8.27 25.06 41.10
C ALA A 26 -9.56 24.73 40.34
N LYS A 27 -10.38 25.78 40.15
CA LYS A 27 -11.56 25.87 39.30
C LYS A 27 -11.55 24.84 38.17
N THR A 28 -12.64 24.08 38.07
CA THR A 28 -13.00 23.28 36.90
C THR A 28 -13.26 24.20 35.68
N PRO A 29 -12.40 24.25 34.65
CA PRO A 29 -12.87 24.56 33.31
C PRO A 29 -13.72 23.38 32.81
N PRO A 30 -14.86 23.63 32.15
CA PRO A 30 -15.65 22.55 31.58
C PRO A 30 -14.77 21.77 30.60
N ALA A 31 -14.56 20.50 30.92
CA ALA A 31 -14.03 19.52 29.98
C ALA A 31 -15.03 19.39 28.84
N LYS A 32 -14.86 20.20 27.80
CA LYS A 32 -15.34 19.84 26.47
C LYS A 32 -14.44 18.71 26.01
N THR A 33 -14.81 17.49 26.39
CA THR A 33 -14.39 16.30 25.66
C THR A 33 -15.11 16.36 24.32
N GLU A 34 -14.61 17.19 23.41
CA GLU A 34 -14.79 16.94 21.99
C GLU A 34 -13.99 15.69 21.70
N THR A 35 -14.66 14.54 21.81
CA THR A 35 -14.24 13.34 21.10
C THR A 35 -14.26 13.73 19.64
N ALA A 36 -13.14 14.22 19.12
CA ALA A 36 -12.93 14.32 17.69
C ALA A 36 -13.05 12.89 17.18
N GLU A 37 -14.22 12.53 16.65
CA GLU A 37 -14.42 11.29 15.94
C GLU A 37 -13.36 11.27 14.84
N LYS A 38 -12.34 10.44 15.02
CA LYS A 38 -11.29 10.26 14.03
C LYS A 38 -11.96 9.60 12.83
N LYS A 39 -12.49 10.43 11.92
CA LYS A 39 -13.16 9.98 10.69
C LYS A 39 -12.23 8.97 10.05
N LEU A 40 -12.71 7.74 9.92
CA LEU A 40 -11.98 6.69 9.24
C LEU A 40 -11.56 7.20 7.86
N PRO A 41 -10.34 6.90 7.41
CA PRO A 41 -9.90 7.29 6.08
C PRO A 41 -10.92 6.74 5.06
N ASP A 42 -11.39 7.63 4.19
CA ASP A 42 -12.31 7.27 3.12
C ASP A 42 -11.57 6.35 2.13
N THR A 43 -11.94 5.07 2.15
CA THR A 43 -11.43 4.03 1.24
C THR A 43 -12.35 3.82 0.03
N GLY A 44 -13.43 4.60 -0.08
CA GLY A 44 -14.37 4.58 -1.19
C GLY A 44 -15.31 3.37 -1.26
N GLY A 45 -15.49 2.55 -0.22
CA GLY A 45 -16.26 1.29 -0.31
C GLY A 45 -17.57 1.31 -1.15
N ASP A 46 -18.30 2.42 -1.15
CA ASP A 46 -19.64 2.55 -1.75
C ASP A 46 -19.68 3.03 -3.22
N THR A 47 -18.55 3.45 -3.80
CA THR A 47 -18.50 3.91 -5.21
C THR A 47 -17.85 2.85 -6.11
N PRO A 48 -18.32 2.63 -7.35
CA PRO A 48 -17.59 1.82 -8.32
C PRO A 48 -16.15 2.29 -8.50
N ILE A 49 -15.25 1.34 -8.78
CA ILE A 49 -13.86 1.66 -9.07
C ILE A 49 -13.79 2.19 -10.50
N GLU A 50 -13.32 3.41 -10.70
CA GLU A 50 -13.11 3.95 -12.04
C GLU A 50 -11.61 4.18 -12.25
N LEU A 51 -10.99 3.43 -13.17
CA LEU A 51 -9.62 3.71 -13.61
C LEU A 51 -9.63 4.82 -14.66
N LYS A 52 -8.83 5.86 -14.44
CA LYS A 52 -8.62 6.96 -15.40
C LYS A 52 -7.16 7.02 -15.82
N ALA A 53 -6.89 7.59 -16.99
CA ALA A 53 -5.52 7.88 -17.39
C ALA A 53 -4.87 8.89 -16.43
N ILE A 54 -3.65 8.59 -15.99
CA ILE A 54 -2.80 9.50 -15.20
C ILE A 54 -2.48 10.70 -16.07
N GLY A 55 -2.87 11.89 -15.59
CA GLY A 55 -2.66 13.14 -16.29
C GLY A 55 -1.19 13.57 -16.28
N LYS A 56 -0.85 14.47 -17.21
CA LYS A 56 0.48 15.06 -17.28
C LYS A 56 0.80 15.77 -15.96
N GLY A 57 1.92 15.38 -15.33
CA GLY A 57 2.38 15.95 -14.07
C GLY A 57 1.69 15.40 -12.82
N GLU A 58 0.73 14.47 -12.95
CA GLU A 58 0.08 13.83 -11.80
C GLU A 58 0.83 12.59 -11.30
N LEU A 59 1.73 12.04 -12.13
CA LEU A 59 2.49 10.85 -11.77
C LEU A 59 3.37 11.14 -10.55
N LEU A 60 3.20 10.34 -9.51
CA LEU A 60 4.00 10.41 -8.30
C LEU A 60 5.43 9.94 -8.58
N ALA A 61 6.41 10.47 -7.86
CA ALA A 61 7.78 9.93 -7.90
C ALA A 61 7.79 8.48 -7.40
N LEU A 62 8.29 7.56 -8.22
CA LEU A 62 8.39 6.12 -7.96
C LEU A 62 9.86 5.69 -8.00
N LYS A 63 10.27 4.79 -7.11
CA LYS A 63 11.60 4.17 -7.15
C LYS A 63 11.65 2.98 -8.10
N GLY A 64 12.86 2.65 -8.55
CA GLY A 64 13.13 1.52 -9.45
C GLY A 64 13.74 1.97 -10.78
N GLU A 65 14.62 1.15 -11.35
CA GLU A 65 15.24 1.44 -12.65
C GLU A 65 14.26 1.23 -13.80
N LEU A 66 13.58 0.08 -13.83
CA LEU A 66 12.69 -0.33 -14.92
C LEU A 66 11.22 -0.14 -14.54
N GLY A 67 10.34 -0.11 -15.53
CA GLY A 67 8.92 0.13 -15.29
C GLY A 67 7.98 -0.62 -16.20
N CYS A 68 6.75 -0.75 -15.72
CA CYS A 68 5.62 -1.20 -16.49
C CYS A 68 4.44 -0.24 -16.32
N SER A 69 3.56 -0.20 -17.31
CA SER A 69 2.36 0.61 -17.29
C SER A 69 1.15 -0.14 -17.84
N PHE A 70 0.00 0.04 -17.19
CA PHE A 70 -1.29 -0.51 -17.62
C PHE A 70 -2.14 0.59 -18.22
N THR A 71 -2.52 0.41 -19.48
CA THR A 71 -3.46 1.30 -20.17
C THR A 71 -4.77 0.55 -20.37
N VAL A 72 -5.87 1.06 -19.81
CA VAL A 72 -7.19 0.47 -20.03
C VAL A 72 -7.55 0.63 -21.50
N LYS A 73 -8.19 -0.39 -22.09
CA LYS A 73 -8.66 -0.36 -23.46
C LYS A 73 -9.52 0.89 -23.72
N GLY A 74 -9.14 1.68 -24.72
CA GLY A 74 -9.83 2.91 -25.11
C GLY A 74 -9.38 4.17 -24.35
N GLN A 75 -8.39 4.08 -23.48
CA GLN A 75 -7.74 5.25 -22.87
C GLN A 75 -6.46 5.65 -23.62
N ASP A 76 -6.17 6.94 -23.63
CA ASP A 76 -4.98 7.50 -24.29
C ASP A 76 -3.73 7.52 -23.39
N GLY A 77 -3.81 6.94 -22.19
CA GLY A 77 -2.70 6.95 -21.24
C GLY A 77 -2.86 5.94 -20.11
N ALA A 78 -1.73 5.66 -19.44
CA ALA A 78 -1.67 4.66 -18.39
C ALA A 78 -2.54 5.03 -17.19
N ALA A 79 -3.34 4.10 -16.71
CA ALA A 79 -4.08 4.23 -15.45
C ALA A 79 -3.24 3.78 -14.24
N LEU A 80 -2.25 2.92 -14.47
CA LEU A 80 -1.28 2.45 -13.48
C LEU A 80 0.12 2.51 -14.08
N VAL A 81 1.09 3.01 -13.31
CA VAL A 81 2.52 2.91 -13.59
C VAL A 81 3.17 2.27 -12.37
N ALA A 82 4.08 1.32 -12.60
CA ALA A 82 4.84 0.65 -11.55
C ALA A 82 6.30 0.53 -11.95
N LYS A 83 7.21 0.66 -10.98
CA LYS A 83 8.66 0.60 -11.16
C LYS A 83 9.30 -0.29 -10.10
N ALA A 84 10.36 -0.97 -10.51
CA ALA A 84 11.11 -1.89 -9.66
C ALA A 84 12.54 -2.09 -10.20
N ASP A 85 13.43 -2.56 -9.32
CA ASP A 85 14.76 -3.02 -9.71
C ASP A 85 14.75 -4.50 -10.10
N VAL A 86 15.78 -4.99 -10.79
CA VAL A 86 15.83 -6.37 -11.35
C VAL A 86 15.87 -7.48 -10.28
N GLY A 87 16.29 -7.17 -9.05
CA GLY A 87 16.46 -8.15 -7.97
C GLY A 87 15.14 -8.75 -7.47
N ALA A 88 15.09 -10.06 -7.23
CA ALA A 88 13.88 -10.76 -6.79
C ALA A 88 13.35 -10.26 -5.42
N ASP A 89 14.24 -9.84 -4.52
CA ASP A 89 13.90 -9.28 -3.20
C ASP A 89 13.60 -7.78 -3.24
N ALA A 90 13.61 -7.16 -4.42
CA ALA A 90 13.25 -5.76 -4.56
C ALA A 90 11.75 -5.53 -4.26
N LEU A 91 11.43 -4.27 -4.02
CA LEU A 91 10.05 -3.81 -3.87
C LEU A 91 9.63 -3.07 -5.13
N THR A 92 8.43 -3.37 -5.59
CA THR A 92 7.78 -2.61 -6.64
C THR A 92 7.02 -1.44 -6.01
N GLU A 93 7.25 -0.23 -6.52
CA GLU A 93 6.44 0.96 -6.21
C GLU A 93 5.57 1.31 -7.42
N GLY A 94 4.33 1.70 -7.19
CA GLY A 94 3.41 2.11 -8.25
C GLY A 94 2.52 3.28 -7.89
N ALA A 95 1.89 3.85 -8.91
CA ALA A 95 0.89 4.89 -8.83
C ALA A 95 -0.28 4.53 -9.75
N VAL A 96 -1.50 4.55 -9.21
CA VAL A 96 -2.74 4.27 -9.94
C VAL A 96 -3.69 5.45 -9.80
N LYS A 97 -4.40 5.81 -10.88
CA LYS A 97 -5.46 6.83 -10.82
C LYS A 97 -6.84 6.18 -10.71
N ILE A 98 -7.50 6.45 -9.59
CA ILE A 98 -8.87 6.01 -9.29
C ILE A 98 -9.75 7.26 -9.19
N GLY A 99 -10.77 7.36 -10.04
CA GLY A 99 -11.53 8.59 -10.21
C GLY A 99 -10.58 9.76 -10.51
N ASP A 100 -10.58 10.77 -9.65
CA ASP A 100 -9.77 11.98 -9.81
C ASP A 100 -8.51 12.00 -8.93
N ARG A 101 -8.16 10.88 -8.29
CA ARG A 101 -7.00 10.79 -7.38
C ARG A 101 -5.97 9.80 -7.87
N VAL A 102 -4.70 10.23 -7.90
CA VAL A 102 -3.55 9.32 -8.02
C VAL A 102 -3.14 8.86 -6.62
N GLN A 103 -3.06 7.55 -6.42
CA GLN A 103 -2.63 6.96 -5.15
C GLN A 103 -1.46 6.00 -5.34
N ARG A 104 -0.63 5.88 -4.29
CA ARG A 104 0.48 4.93 -4.26
C ARG A 104 -0.02 3.50 -4.02
N VAL A 105 0.59 2.57 -4.71
CA VAL A 105 0.46 1.13 -4.49
C VAL A 105 1.85 0.50 -4.43
N ALA A 106 1.98 -0.66 -3.81
CA ALA A 106 3.24 -1.39 -3.74
C ALA A 106 3.01 -2.89 -3.74
N GLY A 107 4.03 -3.65 -4.14
CA GLY A 107 4.03 -5.10 -4.09
C GLY A 107 5.43 -5.66 -3.89
N SER A 108 5.50 -6.89 -3.41
CA SER A 108 6.76 -7.61 -3.25
C SER A 108 7.23 -8.19 -4.59
N GLY A 109 8.53 -8.10 -4.85
CA GLY A 109 9.15 -8.62 -6.07
C GLY A 109 9.73 -7.50 -6.92
N GLY A 110 10.84 -7.84 -7.60
CA GLY A 110 11.48 -6.96 -8.57
C GLY A 110 10.84 -6.98 -9.96
N PHE A 111 11.56 -6.38 -10.91
CA PHE A 111 11.09 -6.17 -12.28
C PHE A 111 10.67 -7.47 -12.98
N GLY A 112 11.37 -8.59 -12.75
CA GLY A 112 11.00 -9.87 -13.36
C GLY A 112 9.65 -10.43 -12.87
N ALA A 113 9.19 -10.05 -11.67
CA ALA A 113 7.84 -10.34 -11.21
C ALA A 113 6.85 -9.33 -11.81
N LEU A 114 7.19 -8.04 -11.76
CA LEU A 114 6.38 -6.96 -12.33
C LEU A 114 6.05 -7.18 -13.82
N GLU A 115 7.02 -7.61 -14.62
CA GLU A 115 6.87 -7.86 -16.06
C GLU A 115 5.84 -8.95 -16.36
N LYS A 116 5.74 -9.96 -15.49
CA LYS A 116 4.79 -11.08 -15.66
C LYS A 116 3.37 -10.71 -15.23
N GLY A 117 3.22 -9.61 -14.49
CA GLY A 117 2.02 -9.29 -13.73
C GLY A 117 2.21 -9.63 -12.24
N MET A 118 1.55 -8.87 -11.37
CA MET A 118 1.69 -9.02 -9.93
C MET A 118 0.50 -8.43 -9.18
N GLU A 119 0.46 -8.67 -7.87
CA GLU A 119 -0.42 -7.97 -6.96
C GLU A 119 0.23 -6.70 -6.41
N LEU A 120 -0.52 -5.61 -6.41
CA LEU A 120 -0.15 -4.34 -5.81
C LEU A 120 -1.24 -3.93 -4.81
N SER A 121 -0.85 -3.38 -3.68
CA SER A 121 -1.77 -2.92 -2.63
C SER A 121 -1.49 -1.48 -2.24
N GLY A 122 -2.54 -0.73 -1.97
CA GLY A 122 -2.50 0.64 -1.46
C GLY A 122 -3.63 0.88 -0.45
N PRO A 123 -3.83 2.12 0.01
CA PRO A 123 -4.88 2.46 0.96
C PRO A 123 -6.28 2.02 0.48
N GLY A 124 -6.84 0.96 1.09
CA GLY A 124 -8.17 0.46 0.78
C GLY A 124 -8.34 -0.18 -0.62
N LEU A 125 -7.24 -0.41 -1.34
CA LEU A 125 -7.24 -0.91 -2.72
C LEU A 125 -6.25 -2.07 -2.87
N LYS A 126 -6.69 -3.13 -3.54
CA LYS A 126 -5.82 -4.16 -4.11
C LYS A 126 -5.98 -4.19 -5.62
N LEU A 127 -4.89 -4.40 -6.32
CA LEU A 127 -4.80 -4.56 -7.76
C LEU A 127 -4.12 -5.89 -8.06
N ALA A 128 -4.67 -6.69 -8.96
CA ALA A 128 -4.01 -7.85 -9.55
C ALA A 128 -3.90 -7.61 -11.06
N ILE A 129 -2.68 -7.61 -11.58
CA ILE A 129 -2.41 -7.41 -13.00
C ILE A 129 -1.90 -8.72 -13.56
N GLU A 130 -2.52 -9.19 -14.64
CA GLU A 130 -2.15 -10.43 -15.31
C GLU A 130 -2.12 -10.21 -16.82
N ARG A 131 -1.10 -10.78 -17.48
CA ARG A 131 -1.07 -10.85 -18.94
C ARG A 131 -2.11 -11.87 -19.39
N THR A 132 -2.96 -11.51 -20.35
CA THR A 132 -3.95 -12.44 -20.92
C THR A 132 -3.39 -13.24 -22.09
N SER A 133 -2.17 -12.92 -22.52
CA SER A 133 -1.42 -13.65 -23.53
C SER A 133 0.08 -13.57 -23.26
N GLU A 134 0.80 -14.67 -23.52
CA GLU A 134 2.26 -14.69 -23.54
C GLU A 134 2.85 -14.09 -24.83
N THR A 135 2.01 -13.84 -25.83
CA THR A 135 2.44 -13.20 -27.07
C THR A 135 2.49 -11.69 -26.88
N SER A 136 3.69 -11.12 -26.93
CA SER A 136 3.88 -9.68 -26.94
C SER A 136 3.69 -9.09 -28.34
N LYS A 137 3.20 -7.86 -28.37
CA LYS A 137 3.36 -6.94 -29.49
C LYS A 137 4.77 -6.35 -29.36
N LYS A 138 5.63 -6.64 -30.33
CA LYS A 138 6.91 -5.93 -30.44
C LYS A 138 6.62 -4.48 -30.80
N THR A 139 7.03 -3.58 -29.93
CA THR A 139 7.17 -2.17 -30.28
C THR A 139 8.57 -1.96 -30.84
N GLY A 140 8.79 -0.99 -31.73
CA GLY A 140 10.07 -0.79 -32.43
C GLY A 140 11.23 -0.31 -31.53
N ASN A 141 11.12 -0.48 -30.22
CA ASN A 141 12.02 -0.04 -29.15
C ASN A 141 12.22 -1.19 -28.14
N GLU A 142 12.94 -0.93 -27.04
CA GLU A 142 13.19 -1.93 -25.97
C GLU A 142 11.94 -2.24 -25.11
N GLN A 143 10.80 -1.64 -25.44
CA GLN A 143 9.54 -1.88 -24.76
C GLN A 143 8.86 -3.14 -25.31
N THR A 144 8.18 -3.86 -24.44
CA THR A 144 7.35 -5.02 -24.78
C THR A 144 5.94 -4.78 -24.29
N VAL A 145 4.94 -5.03 -25.14
CA VAL A 145 3.53 -4.77 -24.80
C VAL A 145 2.73 -6.07 -24.86
N TYR A 146 2.01 -6.39 -23.79
CA TYR A 146 1.18 -7.57 -23.67
C TYR A 146 -0.30 -7.17 -23.52
N PRO A 147 -1.24 -7.88 -24.16
CA PRO A 147 -2.63 -7.86 -23.72
C PRO A 147 -2.72 -8.28 -22.25
N ALA A 148 -3.50 -7.56 -21.45
CA ALA A 148 -3.57 -7.76 -20.01
C ALA A 148 -4.96 -7.45 -19.44
N LYS A 149 -5.18 -7.96 -18.23
CA LYS A 149 -6.36 -7.69 -17.41
C LYS A 149 -5.87 -7.16 -16.06
N LEU A 150 -6.52 -6.10 -15.58
CA LEU A 150 -6.34 -5.58 -14.23
C LEU A 150 -7.63 -5.77 -13.45
N VAL A 151 -7.51 -6.43 -12.31
CA VAL A 151 -8.59 -6.63 -11.34
C VAL A 151 -8.34 -5.71 -10.15
N ALA A 152 -9.28 -4.82 -9.87
CA ALA A 152 -9.21 -3.90 -8.73
C ALA A 152 -10.29 -4.26 -7.71
N SER A 153 -9.93 -4.33 -6.44
CA SER A 153 -10.88 -4.60 -5.35
C SER A 153 -10.71 -3.61 -4.20
N ARG A 154 -11.84 -3.17 -3.64
CA ARG A 154 -11.87 -2.38 -2.39
C ARG A 154 -12.00 -3.32 -1.19
N THR A 155 -11.37 -2.98 -0.08
CA THR A 155 -11.41 -3.80 1.15
C THR A 155 -12.83 -4.07 1.65
N TYR A 156 -13.73 -3.10 1.47
CA TYR A 156 -15.13 -3.15 1.90
C TYR A 156 -16.10 -2.92 0.74
N GLY A 157 -15.67 -3.16 -0.51
CA GLY A 157 -16.47 -2.91 -1.70
C GLY A 157 -16.36 -4.02 -2.72
N GLY A 158 -16.90 -3.76 -3.91
CA GLY A 158 -16.86 -4.70 -5.02
C GLY A 158 -15.49 -4.82 -5.69
N GLU A 159 -15.40 -5.80 -6.57
CA GLU A 159 -14.31 -5.98 -7.52
C GLU A 159 -14.72 -5.43 -8.89
N GLN A 160 -13.77 -4.84 -9.61
CA GLN A 160 -13.95 -4.46 -11.01
C GLN A 160 -12.77 -4.92 -11.86
N SER A 161 -13.09 -5.44 -13.04
CA SER A 161 -12.12 -5.91 -14.02
C SER A 161 -12.01 -4.92 -15.18
N PHE A 162 -10.78 -4.73 -15.66
CA PHE A 162 -10.46 -3.84 -16.77
C PHE A 162 -9.57 -4.59 -17.76
N ASP A 163 -9.99 -4.63 -19.02
CA ASP A 163 -9.15 -5.11 -20.11
C ASP A 163 -8.24 -3.97 -20.60
N GLY A 164 -7.01 -4.30 -20.96
CA GLY A 164 -6.04 -3.31 -21.39
C GLY A 164 -4.75 -3.91 -21.92
N GLU A 165 -3.71 -3.08 -21.87
CA GLU A 165 -2.36 -3.45 -22.29
C GLU A 165 -1.37 -3.19 -21.16
N TRP A 166 -0.45 -4.13 -20.97
CA TRP A 166 0.66 -4.07 -20.03
C TRP A 166 1.95 -3.88 -20.80
N ALA A 167 2.50 -2.68 -20.72
CA ALA A 167 3.70 -2.26 -21.42
C ALA A 167 4.87 -2.18 -20.45
N CYS A 168 5.94 -2.95 -20.68
CA CYS A 168 7.12 -3.02 -19.82
C CYS A 168 8.40 -2.69 -20.58
N GLY A 169 9.33 -2.00 -19.93
CA GLY A 169 10.60 -1.61 -20.53
C GLY A 169 11.30 -0.50 -19.75
N ALA A 170 12.46 -0.08 -20.27
CA ALA A 170 13.19 1.09 -19.81
C ALA A 170 12.61 2.40 -20.40
#